data_AF-A0A433WNY3-F1
#
_entry.id   AF-A0A433WNY3-F1
#
_cell.length_a   1.000
_cell.length_b   1.000
_cell.length_c   1.000
_cell.angle_alpha   90.00
_cell.angle_beta   90.00
_cell.angle_gamma   90.00
#
_symmetry.space_group_name_H-M   'P 1'
#
loop_
_entity.id
_entity.type
_entity.pdbx_description
1 polymer ?
#
loop_
_entity_poly.entity_id
_entity_poly.type
_entity_poly.pdbx_seq_one_letter_code
_entity_poly.pdbx_strand_id
1 'polypeptide(L)'
;MKSPFTGGSVRLEKETRSFEYRKEAFGIVYHYYICNDTGEEFTTAELDTLNISQVHNKYRSRYGIPPVEEIKQIRTKYGLSAARMSEILGLGINIYRNYEAGEMPSISIGRYIRLIAEPQEFLKLVEINKYNLEPATYTEITGNVLRFLEVHPETAGQSELALFNNVLPNIYNGFRAPETKRIGEMIRYFAKELQPFTTALNKLLFYADFSHYKKFGKSISGLTYKAFQMGPVPTNYAGLYNQIVNNGYVQVCEVDFGDFIGDRFQTLREAAEEITLTPQELQTIAAITEKFKGISTSQLVRLSHEESAWMENVEKRAEISYEYSFELKHD
;
A
#
# COMPACT_ATOMS: atom_id res chain seq x y z
N MET A 1 -12.72 19.58 15.73
CA MET A 1 -12.76 20.54 14.60
C MET A 1 -13.83 21.59 14.90
N LYS A 2 -13.64 22.84 14.50
CA LYS A 2 -14.65 23.91 14.63
C LYS A 2 -14.98 24.47 13.25
N SER A 3 -16.19 24.99 13.10
CA SER A 3 -16.63 25.63 11.85
C SER A 3 -15.76 26.86 11.54
N PRO A 4 -15.24 27.03 10.31
CA PRO A 4 -14.55 28.25 9.90
C PRO A 4 -15.51 29.44 9.76
N PHE A 5 -16.82 29.19 9.66
CA PHE A 5 -17.85 30.21 9.47
C PHE A 5 -18.32 30.80 10.80
N THR A 6 -18.55 29.95 11.81
CA THR A 6 -19.17 30.35 13.09
C THR A 6 -18.33 30.02 14.32
N GLY A 7 -17.28 29.21 14.19
CA GLY A 7 -16.57 28.62 15.32
C GLY A 7 -17.37 27.53 16.06
N GLY A 8 -18.58 27.21 15.60
CA GLY A 8 -19.48 26.23 16.18
C GLY A 8 -19.13 24.77 15.86
N SER A 9 -20.06 23.88 16.17
CA SER A 9 -19.90 22.44 15.96
C SER A 9 -20.06 22.05 14.50
N VAL A 10 -19.36 20.98 14.09
CA VAL A 10 -19.36 20.48 12.71
C VAL A 10 -19.59 18.98 12.69
N ARG A 11 -20.18 18.49 11.60
CA ARG A 11 -20.41 17.06 11.36
C ARG A 11 -19.64 16.61 10.12
N LEU A 12 -18.90 15.50 10.22
CA LEU A 12 -18.26 14.87 9.06
C LEU A 12 -19.32 14.07 8.30
N GLU A 13 -19.44 14.35 7.01
CA GLU A 13 -20.33 13.65 6.09
C GLU A 13 -19.54 13.07 4.92
N LYS A 14 -20.15 12.09 4.27
CA LYS A 14 -19.58 11.38 3.14
C LYS A 14 -20.67 10.96 2.18
N GLU A 15 -20.43 11.19 0.90
CA GLU A 15 -21.36 10.77 -0.14
C GLU A 15 -20.62 10.37 -1.42
N THR A 16 -21.29 9.62 -2.29
CA THR A 16 -20.72 9.28 -3.59
C THR A 16 -20.86 10.48 -4.52
N ARG A 17 -19.74 11.10 -4.89
CA ARG A 17 -19.69 12.17 -5.91
C ARG A 17 -18.86 11.72 -7.11
N SER A 18 -19.20 12.21 -8.29
CA SER A 18 -18.42 12.02 -9.51
C SER A 18 -17.59 13.26 -9.80
N PHE A 19 -16.29 13.09 -10.01
CA PHE A 19 -15.36 14.15 -10.38
C PHE A 19 -14.82 13.96 -11.79
N GLU A 20 -14.78 15.03 -12.57
CA GLU A 20 -14.14 15.02 -13.88
C GLU A 20 -12.63 15.23 -13.73
N TYR A 21 -11.84 14.30 -14.26
CA TYR A 21 -10.39 14.38 -14.31
C TYR A 21 -9.91 13.95 -15.68
N ARG A 22 -9.20 14.86 -16.37
CA ARG A 22 -8.71 14.64 -17.76
C ARG A 22 -9.81 14.15 -18.72
N LYS A 23 -10.99 14.78 -18.66
CA LYS A 23 -12.18 14.52 -19.50
C LYS A 23 -12.89 13.19 -19.22
N GLU A 24 -12.66 12.59 -18.06
CA GLU A 24 -13.34 11.38 -17.61
C GLU A 24 -13.91 11.52 -16.20
N ALA A 25 -15.04 10.88 -15.97
CA ALA A 25 -15.70 10.84 -14.67
C ALA A 25 -15.14 9.71 -13.79
N PHE A 26 -14.80 10.05 -12.55
CA PHE A 26 -14.42 9.12 -11.49
C PHE A 26 -15.33 9.30 -10.28
N GLY A 27 -16.06 8.25 -9.91
CA GLY A 27 -16.81 8.22 -8.65
C GLY A 27 -15.86 8.05 -7.47
N ILE A 28 -16.01 8.88 -6.43
CA ILE A 28 -15.27 8.78 -5.17
C ILE A 28 -16.23 8.91 -4.00
N VAL A 29 -15.81 8.44 -2.82
CA VAL A 29 -16.49 8.76 -1.56
C VAL A 29 -15.97 10.12 -1.11
N TYR A 30 -16.72 11.17 -1.42
CA TYR A 30 -16.33 12.54 -1.13
C TYR A 30 -16.58 12.85 0.34
N HIS A 31 -15.54 13.27 1.05
CA HIS A 31 -15.59 13.61 2.47
C HIS A 31 -15.59 15.12 2.66
N TYR A 32 -16.50 15.61 3.48
CA TYR A 32 -16.65 17.04 3.78
C TYR A 32 -17.28 17.25 5.15
N TYR A 33 -17.09 18.44 5.72
CA TYR A 33 -17.75 18.86 6.94
C TYR A 33 -18.96 19.72 6.62
N ILE A 34 -20.01 19.59 7.42
CA ILE A 34 -21.15 20.50 7.44
C ILE A 34 -21.11 21.30 8.75
N CYS A 35 -21.23 22.62 8.64
CA CYS A 35 -21.45 23.50 9.79
C CYS A 35 -22.87 23.32 10.32
N ASN A 36 -23.04 22.95 11.60
CA ASN A 36 -24.38 22.72 12.16
C ASN A 36 -25.21 24.01 12.28
N ASP A 37 -24.55 25.17 12.35
CA ASP A 37 -25.23 26.47 12.52
C ASP A 37 -25.70 27.06 11.18
N THR A 38 -24.92 26.88 10.11
CA THR A 38 -25.18 27.50 8.80
C THR A 38 -25.62 26.52 7.72
N GLY A 39 -25.35 25.22 7.90
CA GLY A 39 -25.54 24.19 6.88
C GLY A 39 -24.51 24.21 5.76
N GLU A 40 -23.50 25.09 5.81
CA GLU A 40 -22.48 25.19 4.77
C GLU A 40 -21.48 24.03 4.79
N GLU A 41 -21.12 23.57 3.60
CA GLU A 41 -20.13 22.52 3.36
C GLU A 41 -18.72 23.11 3.25
N PHE A 42 -17.73 22.46 3.86
CA PHE A 42 -16.33 22.82 3.68
C PHE A 42 -15.41 21.60 3.88
N THR A 43 -14.19 21.71 3.38
CA THR A 43 -13.14 20.68 3.53
C THR A 43 -11.94 21.23 4.30
N THR A 44 -11.13 20.32 4.84
CA THR A 44 -9.81 20.64 5.36
C THR A 44 -8.74 20.20 4.35
N ALA A 45 -7.51 20.67 4.52
CA ALA A 45 -6.40 20.25 3.66
C ALA A 45 -6.23 18.71 3.63
N GLU A 46 -6.49 18.03 4.75
CA GLU A 46 -6.46 16.57 4.83
C GLU A 46 -7.58 15.92 4.00
N LEU A 47 -8.82 16.43 4.10
CA LEU A 47 -9.93 15.92 3.30
C LEU A 47 -9.78 16.22 1.81
N ASP A 48 -9.29 17.40 1.45
CA ASP A 48 -8.97 17.74 0.06
C ASP A 48 -7.92 16.79 -0.51
N THR A 49 -6.87 16.53 0.27
CA THR A 49 -5.82 15.57 -0.12
C THR A 49 -6.40 14.17 -0.29
N LEU A 50 -7.26 13.70 0.64
CA LEU A 50 -7.93 12.40 0.53
C LEU A 50 -8.83 12.34 -0.70
N ASN A 51 -9.70 13.33 -0.92
CA ASN A 51 -10.63 13.38 -2.04
C ASN A 51 -9.88 13.38 -3.39
N ILE A 52 -8.84 14.20 -3.54
CA ILE A 52 -7.98 14.24 -4.74
C ILE A 52 -7.22 12.93 -4.91
N SER A 53 -6.71 12.34 -3.83
CA SER A 53 -5.97 11.07 -3.89
C SER A 53 -6.83 9.95 -4.44
N GLN A 54 -8.12 9.87 -4.07
CA GLN A 54 -9.04 8.86 -4.61
C GLN A 54 -9.17 8.97 -6.14
N VAL A 55 -9.34 10.19 -6.67
CA VAL A 55 -9.42 10.44 -8.12
C VAL A 55 -8.12 10.04 -8.81
N HIS A 56 -6.99 10.53 -8.30
CA HIS A 56 -5.67 10.25 -8.88
C HIS A 56 -5.33 8.76 -8.83
N ASN A 57 -5.65 8.06 -7.75
CA ASN A 57 -5.39 6.64 -7.59
C ASN A 57 -6.25 5.80 -8.55
N LYS A 58 -7.54 6.12 -8.70
CA LYS A 58 -8.41 5.48 -9.69
C LYS A 58 -7.93 5.74 -11.12
N TYR A 59 -7.50 6.96 -11.45
CA TYR A 59 -6.93 7.28 -12.76
C TYR A 59 -5.63 6.52 -13.02
N ARG A 60 -4.70 6.50 -12.06
CA ARG A 60 -3.42 5.78 -12.15
C ARG A 60 -3.64 4.28 -12.35
N SER A 61 -4.54 3.69 -11.57
CA SER A 61 -4.90 2.27 -11.66
C SER A 61 -5.50 1.94 -13.03
N ARG A 62 -6.49 2.71 -13.50
CA ARG A 62 -7.13 2.50 -14.81
C ARG A 62 -6.14 2.53 -15.96
N TYR A 63 -5.16 3.43 -15.91
CA TYR A 63 -4.22 3.65 -17.01
C TYR A 63 -2.88 2.95 -16.87
N GLY A 64 -2.66 2.22 -15.77
CA GLY A 64 -1.40 1.54 -15.48
C GLY A 64 -0.25 2.53 -15.21
N ILE A 65 -0.54 3.69 -14.63
CA ILE A 65 0.48 4.68 -14.28
C ILE A 65 0.98 4.37 -12.86
N PRO A 66 2.30 4.22 -12.64
CA PRO A 66 2.87 3.99 -11.30
C PRO A 66 2.50 5.09 -10.29
N PRO A 67 2.20 4.78 -9.03
CA PRO A 67 2.13 5.76 -7.95
C PRO A 67 3.46 6.48 -7.76
N VAL A 68 3.43 7.65 -7.13
CA VAL A 68 4.61 8.51 -6.95
C VAL A 68 5.78 7.76 -6.26
N GLU A 69 5.46 6.95 -5.25
CA GLU A 69 6.46 6.13 -4.55
C GLU A 69 7.10 5.09 -5.47
N GLU A 70 6.31 4.44 -6.34
CA GLU A 70 6.80 3.45 -7.31
C GLU A 70 7.70 4.13 -8.36
N ILE A 71 7.33 5.32 -8.86
CA ILE A 71 8.17 6.13 -9.77
C ILE A 71 9.55 6.40 -9.14
N LYS A 72 9.56 6.79 -7.86
CA LYS A 72 10.80 7.04 -7.12
C LYS A 72 11.61 5.75 -6.91
N GLN A 73 10.94 4.66 -6.52
CA GLN A 73 11.55 3.35 -6.31
C GLN A 73 12.23 2.81 -7.57
N ILE A 74 11.58 2.92 -8.73
CA ILE A 74 12.12 2.49 -10.03
C ILE A 74 13.45 3.22 -10.32
N ARG A 75 13.51 4.53 -10.07
CA ARG A 75 14.76 5.29 -10.24
C ARG A 75 15.83 4.86 -9.24
N THR A 76 15.48 4.76 -7.96
CA THR A 76 16.45 4.43 -6.91
C THR A 76 16.99 3.01 -7.06
N LYS A 77 16.18 2.08 -7.59
CA LYS A 77 16.58 0.71 -7.93
C LYS A 77 17.83 0.68 -8.79
N TYR A 78 17.93 1.58 -9.77
CA TYR A 78 19.07 1.67 -10.69
C TYR A 78 20.17 2.64 -10.22
N GLY A 79 20.04 3.23 -9.03
CA GLY A 79 21.03 4.15 -8.47
C GLY A 79 21.08 5.53 -9.14
N LEU A 80 20.02 5.95 -9.83
CA LEU A 80 20.05 7.14 -10.69
C LEU A 80 19.55 8.40 -9.99
N SER A 81 20.06 9.57 -10.42
CA SER A 81 19.44 10.85 -10.10
C SER A 81 18.21 11.11 -10.98
N ALA A 82 17.27 11.96 -10.54
CA ALA A 82 16.07 12.26 -11.32
C ALA A 82 16.39 12.94 -12.67
N ALA A 83 17.46 13.74 -12.71
CA ALA A 83 17.95 14.35 -13.94
C ALA A 83 18.48 13.28 -14.91
N ARG A 84 19.27 12.32 -14.40
CA ARG A 84 19.81 11.23 -15.23
C ARG A 84 18.72 10.31 -15.74
N MET A 85 17.73 9.99 -14.92
CA MET A 85 16.56 9.23 -15.34
C MET A 85 15.75 9.95 -16.43
N SER A 86 15.61 11.28 -16.32
CA SER A 86 14.97 12.08 -17.36
C SER A 86 15.74 12.00 -18.69
N GLU A 87 17.05 12.15 -18.66
CA GLU A 87 17.92 12.07 -19.85
C GLU A 87 17.81 10.71 -20.55
N ILE A 88 17.91 9.59 -19.81
CA ILE A 88 17.79 8.24 -20.37
C ILE A 88 16.42 8.01 -21.00
N LEU A 89 15.36 8.57 -20.40
CA LEU A 89 14.00 8.45 -20.94
C LEU A 89 13.71 9.44 -22.08
N GLY A 90 14.66 10.30 -22.45
CA GLY A 90 14.46 11.35 -23.45
C GLY A 90 13.48 12.44 -23.00
N LEU A 91 13.35 12.64 -21.69
CA LEU A 91 12.49 13.65 -21.07
C LEU A 91 13.27 14.94 -20.78
N GLY A 92 12.56 16.06 -20.65
CA GLY A 92 13.17 17.29 -20.12
C GLY A 92 13.75 17.08 -18.72
N ILE A 93 14.86 17.74 -18.40
CA ILE A 93 15.71 17.46 -17.21
C ILE A 93 14.98 17.44 -15.86
N ASN A 94 13.87 18.17 -15.73
CA ASN A 94 13.08 18.27 -14.50
C ASN A 94 11.84 17.37 -14.49
N ILE A 95 11.49 16.76 -15.61
CA ILE A 95 10.19 16.08 -15.78
C ILE A 95 10.07 14.89 -14.83
N TYR A 96 11.10 14.04 -14.71
CA TYR A 96 11.04 12.92 -13.78
C TYR A 96 10.94 13.39 -12.31
N ARG A 97 11.62 14.48 -11.96
CA ARG A 97 11.52 15.08 -10.62
C ARG A 97 10.10 15.58 -10.35
N ASN A 98 9.43 16.19 -11.33
CA ASN A 98 8.05 16.62 -11.14
C ASN A 98 7.10 15.43 -10.91
N TYR A 99 7.32 14.31 -11.60
CA TYR A 99 6.55 13.08 -11.37
C TYR A 99 6.74 12.54 -9.95
N GLU A 100 7.98 12.58 -9.44
CA GLU A 100 8.27 12.27 -8.03
C GLU A 100 7.66 13.28 -7.04
N ALA A 101 7.36 14.50 -7.49
CA ALA A 101 6.67 15.52 -6.71
C ALA A 101 5.13 15.44 -6.82
N GLY A 102 4.60 14.48 -7.59
CA GLY A 102 3.15 14.24 -7.72
C GLY A 102 2.52 14.70 -9.04
N GLU A 103 3.28 15.31 -9.95
CA GLU A 103 2.77 15.62 -11.29
C GLU A 103 2.33 14.31 -11.99
N MET A 104 1.12 14.33 -12.56
CA MET A 104 0.57 13.17 -13.23
C MET A 104 1.21 12.99 -14.62
N PRO A 105 1.92 11.88 -14.89
CA PRO A 105 2.45 11.60 -16.23
C PRO A 105 1.32 11.53 -17.27
N SER A 106 1.68 11.71 -18.56
CA SER A 106 0.77 11.29 -19.62
C SER A 106 0.60 9.76 -19.57
N ILE A 107 -0.46 9.22 -20.17
CA ILE A 107 -0.73 7.77 -20.15
C ILE A 107 0.46 7.00 -20.76
N SER A 108 0.99 7.48 -21.89
CA SER A 108 2.12 6.85 -22.57
C SER A 108 3.38 6.87 -21.71
N ILE A 109 3.72 8.02 -21.09
CA ILE A 109 4.90 8.12 -20.23
C ILE A 109 4.72 7.31 -18.94
N GLY A 110 3.52 7.28 -18.35
CA GLY A 110 3.26 6.47 -17.17
C GLY A 110 3.44 4.97 -17.42
N ARG A 111 2.90 4.46 -18.54
CA ARG A 111 3.11 3.06 -18.95
C ARG A 111 4.56 2.76 -19.28
N TYR A 112 5.26 3.73 -19.87
CA TYR A 112 6.68 3.60 -20.16
C TYR A 112 7.52 3.52 -18.88
N ILE A 113 7.25 4.38 -17.89
CA ILE A 113 7.89 4.29 -16.56
C ILE A 113 7.61 2.92 -15.92
N ARG A 114 6.40 2.38 -16.06
CA ARG A 114 6.09 1.04 -15.57
C ARG A 114 6.91 -0.04 -16.27
N LEU A 115 7.08 0.05 -17.59
CA LEU A 115 7.84 -0.93 -18.37
C LEU A 115 9.30 -1.01 -17.94
N ILE A 116 9.94 0.14 -17.73
CA ILE A 116 11.35 0.21 -17.29
C ILE A 116 11.56 -0.21 -15.83
N ALA A 117 10.50 -0.51 -15.08
CA ALA A 117 10.64 -1.15 -13.78
C ALA A 117 11.31 -2.53 -13.92
N GLU A 118 11.13 -3.19 -15.07
CA GLU A 118 11.80 -4.44 -15.43
C GLU A 118 13.25 -4.18 -15.87
N PRO A 119 14.26 -4.80 -15.21
CA PRO A 119 15.66 -4.54 -15.53
C PRO A 119 16.03 -4.84 -16.98
N GLN A 120 15.42 -5.87 -17.58
CA GLN A 120 15.66 -6.23 -18.98
C GLN A 120 15.20 -5.12 -19.94
N GLU A 121 14.03 -4.54 -19.69
CA GLU A 121 13.49 -3.46 -20.53
C GLU A 121 14.25 -2.16 -20.33
N PHE A 122 14.66 -1.88 -19.09
CA PHE A 122 15.52 -0.72 -18.83
C PHE A 122 16.89 -0.85 -19.49
N LEU A 123 17.49 -2.05 -19.50
CA LEU A 123 18.76 -2.30 -20.18
C LEU A 123 18.67 -2.01 -21.68
N LYS A 124 17.61 -2.48 -22.36
CA LYS A 124 17.38 -2.17 -23.79
C LYS A 124 17.35 -0.67 -24.04
N LEU A 125 16.73 0.10 -23.14
CA LEU A 125 16.68 1.55 -23.26
C LEU A 125 18.06 2.22 -23.07
N VAL A 126 18.84 1.73 -22.11
CA VAL A 126 20.21 2.22 -21.88
C VAL A 126 21.09 1.95 -23.12
N GLU A 127 20.95 0.78 -23.75
CA GLU A 127 21.64 0.45 -25.00
C GLU A 127 21.26 1.38 -26.16
N ILE A 128 19.97 1.71 -26.31
CA ILE A 128 19.50 2.65 -27.33
C ILE A 128 20.13 4.03 -27.15
N ASN A 129 20.33 4.47 -25.90
CA ASN A 129 20.91 5.77 -25.56
C ASN A 129 22.45 5.77 -25.42
N LYS A 130 23.11 4.65 -25.72
CA LYS A 130 24.55 4.47 -25.48
C LYS A 130 25.43 5.61 -26.00
N TYR A 131 25.18 6.08 -27.22
CA TYR A 131 25.99 7.13 -27.85
C TYR A 131 25.75 8.53 -27.28
N ASN A 132 24.68 8.73 -26.51
CA ASN A 132 24.38 9.98 -25.81
C ASN A 132 24.92 9.98 -24.37
N LEU A 133 25.50 8.87 -23.90
CA LEU A 133 26.02 8.73 -22.55
C LEU A 133 27.55 8.71 -22.58
N GLU A 134 28.16 9.38 -21.60
CA GLU A 134 29.60 9.26 -21.36
C GLU A 134 29.97 7.80 -21.06
N PRO A 135 31.10 7.27 -21.60
CA PRO A 135 31.46 5.86 -21.47
C PRO A 135 31.50 5.34 -20.03
N ALA A 136 31.99 6.17 -19.10
CA ALA A 136 32.02 5.84 -17.68
C ALA A 136 30.61 5.72 -17.08
N THR A 137 29.70 6.63 -17.45
CA THR A 137 28.30 6.63 -16.98
C THR A 137 27.55 5.42 -17.55
N TYR A 138 27.72 5.12 -18.83
CA TYR A 138 27.12 3.93 -19.44
C TYR A 138 27.56 2.64 -18.73
N THR A 139 28.85 2.52 -18.40
CA THR A 139 29.40 1.36 -17.70
C THR A 139 28.81 1.23 -16.28
N GLU A 140 28.71 2.34 -15.55
CA GLU A 140 28.11 2.39 -14.21
C GLU A 140 26.64 1.94 -14.24
N ILE A 141 25.83 2.53 -15.12
CA ILE A 141 24.40 2.22 -15.23
C ILE A 141 24.21 0.75 -15.61
N THR A 142 24.91 0.29 -16.64
CA THR A 142 24.80 -1.08 -17.13
C THR A 142 25.21 -2.08 -16.05
N GLY A 143 26.31 -1.81 -15.32
CA GLY A 143 26.73 -2.63 -14.19
C GLY A 143 25.67 -2.72 -13.09
N ASN A 144 25.02 -1.60 -12.75
CA ASN A 144 23.91 -1.60 -11.77
C ASN A 144 22.72 -2.44 -12.22
N VAL A 145 22.37 -2.38 -13.51
CA VAL A 145 21.23 -3.13 -14.07
C VAL A 145 21.54 -4.64 -14.17
N LEU A 146 22.74 -5.00 -14.64
CA LEU A 146 23.15 -6.40 -14.80
C LEU A 146 23.16 -7.17 -13.48
N ARG A 147 23.48 -6.51 -12.36
CA ARG A 147 23.38 -7.12 -11.02
C ARG A 147 22.00 -7.68 -10.69
N PHE A 148 20.93 -7.11 -11.25
CA PHE A 148 19.57 -7.63 -11.06
C PHE A 148 19.22 -8.76 -12.03
N LEU A 149 20.00 -8.95 -13.10
CA LEU A 149 19.81 -10.01 -14.09
C LEU A 149 20.65 -11.26 -13.76
N GLU A 150 21.78 -11.09 -13.07
CA GLU A 150 22.65 -12.18 -12.63
C GLU A 150 22.07 -13.00 -11.47
N VAL A 151 21.20 -12.39 -10.64
CA VAL A 151 20.41 -13.12 -9.65
C VAL A 151 19.30 -13.87 -10.39
N HIS A 152 19.39 -15.20 -10.47
CA HIS A 152 18.46 -16.05 -11.23
C HIS A 152 16.99 -15.62 -11.02
N PRO A 153 16.32 -15.08 -12.07
CA PRO A 153 14.96 -14.54 -11.97
C PRO A 153 13.90 -15.60 -11.61
N GLU A 154 14.19 -16.87 -11.91
CA GLU A 154 13.20 -17.95 -11.82
C GLU A 154 12.75 -18.23 -10.38
N THR A 155 13.56 -17.92 -9.36
CA THR A 155 13.20 -18.18 -7.95
C THR A 155 12.55 -17.01 -7.22
N ALA A 156 12.82 -15.76 -7.59
CA ALA A 156 12.31 -14.59 -6.84
C ALA A 156 11.02 -13.99 -7.43
N GLY A 157 10.97 -13.74 -8.74
CA GLY A 157 9.82 -13.10 -9.39
C GLY A 157 8.60 -14.00 -9.53
N GLN A 158 8.81 -15.30 -9.78
CA GLN A 158 7.73 -16.30 -9.80
C GLN A 158 7.16 -16.51 -8.38
N SER A 159 7.99 -16.35 -7.35
CA SER A 159 7.57 -16.47 -5.95
C SER A 159 6.66 -15.31 -5.52
N GLU A 160 6.91 -14.05 -5.90
CA GLU A 160 6.04 -12.93 -5.52
C GLU A 160 4.71 -12.93 -6.31
N LEU A 161 4.74 -13.24 -7.61
CA LEU A 161 3.53 -13.40 -8.42
C LEU A 161 2.62 -14.54 -7.90
N ALA A 162 3.20 -15.59 -7.32
CA ALA A 162 2.44 -16.67 -6.69
C ALA A 162 1.82 -16.28 -5.34
N LEU A 163 2.35 -15.25 -4.68
CA LEU A 163 1.90 -14.82 -3.35
C LEU A 163 0.81 -13.75 -3.41
N PHE A 164 0.82 -12.91 -4.44
CA PHE A 164 -0.09 -11.78 -4.54
C PHE A 164 -1.02 -11.86 -5.75
N ASN A 165 -2.34 -11.91 -5.51
CA ASN A 165 -3.35 -11.86 -6.56
C ASN A 165 -3.29 -10.57 -7.38
N ASN A 166 -3.01 -9.44 -6.72
CA ASN A 166 -3.01 -8.11 -7.30
C ASN A 166 -1.63 -7.46 -7.16
N VAL A 167 -0.79 -7.62 -8.19
CA VAL A 167 0.56 -7.02 -8.20
C VAL A 167 0.57 -5.54 -8.61
N LEU A 168 -0.50 -5.06 -9.26
CA LEU A 168 -0.63 -3.66 -9.66
C LEU A 168 -1.58 -2.89 -8.73
N PRO A 169 -1.29 -1.61 -8.42
CA PRO A 169 -2.18 -0.74 -7.65
C PRO A 169 -3.62 -0.70 -8.17
N ASN A 170 -4.58 -1.08 -7.33
CA ASN A 170 -6.00 -1.05 -7.60
C ASN A 170 -6.82 -0.97 -6.30
N ILE A 171 -8.14 -1.01 -6.41
CA ILE A 171 -9.01 -0.84 -5.24
C ILE A 171 -8.93 -2.00 -4.22
N TYR A 172 -8.46 -3.18 -4.62
CA TYR A 172 -8.36 -4.38 -3.78
C TYR A 172 -7.02 -4.54 -3.06
N ASN A 173 -6.01 -3.72 -3.37
CA ASN A 173 -4.76 -3.62 -2.60
C ASN A 173 -4.53 -2.21 -2.03
N GLY A 174 -5.58 -1.38 -2.03
CA GLY A 174 -5.53 0.00 -1.55
C GLY A 174 -4.54 0.85 -2.34
N PHE A 175 -4.51 0.68 -3.66
CA PHE A 175 -3.67 1.45 -4.60
C PHE A 175 -2.18 1.45 -4.29
N ARG A 176 -1.67 0.33 -3.76
CA ARG A 176 -0.25 0.09 -3.50
C ARG A 176 0.12 -1.30 -3.99
N ALA A 177 1.24 -1.41 -4.71
CA ALA A 177 1.80 -2.71 -5.05
C ALA A 177 2.31 -3.39 -3.76
N PRO A 178 2.05 -4.69 -3.56
CA PRO A 178 2.52 -5.40 -2.38
C PRO A 178 4.04 -5.41 -2.33
N GLU A 179 4.61 -5.11 -1.16
CA GLU A 179 6.05 -5.14 -0.93
C GLU A 179 6.37 -5.98 0.30
N THR A 180 7.08 -7.10 0.08
CA THR A 180 7.45 -8.07 1.12
C THR A 180 8.12 -7.40 2.32
N LYS A 181 9.01 -6.42 2.07
CA LYS A 181 9.69 -5.67 3.12
C LYS A 181 8.72 -4.93 4.03
N ARG A 182 7.77 -4.20 3.46
CA ARG A 182 6.77 -3.41 4.20
C ARG A 182 5.82 -4.30 5.00
N ILE A 183 5.38 -5.41 4.40
CA ILE A 183 4.55 -6.40 5.08
C ILE A 183 5.29 -7.02 6.27
N GLY A 184 6.56 -7.39 6.08
CA GLY A 184 7.43 -7.90 7.13
C GLY A 184 7.61 -6.92 8.29
N GLU A 185 7.82 -5.64 8.00
CA GLU A 185 7.88 -4.57 9.00
C GLU A 185 6.59 -4.43 9.81
N MET A 186 5.42 -4.49 9.16
CA MET A 186 4.12 -4.44 9.85
C MET A 186 3.94 -5.64 10.78
N ILE A 187 4.21 -6.85 10.29
CA ILE A 187 4.07 -8.09 11.07
C ILE A 187 5.06 -8.09 12.24
N ARG A 188 6.31 -7.64 12.01
CA ARG A 188 7.32 -7.49 13.05
C ARG A 188 6.87 -6.53 14.14
N TYR A 189 6.29 -5.39 13.77
CA TYR A 189 5.75 -4.44 14.74
C TYR A 189 4.65 -5.09 15.61
N PHE A 190 3.65 -5.72 14.99
CA PHE A 190 2.58 -6.39 15.75
C PHE A 190 3.10 -7.55 16.61
N ALA A 191 4.05 -8.33 16.09
CA ALA A 191 4.69 -9.41 16.84
C ALA A 191 5.43 -8.90 18.08
N LYS A 192 6.09 -7.74 17.98
CA LYS A 192 6.80 -7.10 19.10
C LYS A 192 5.83 -6.69 20.20
N GLU A 193 4.78 -5.98 19.82
CA GLU A 193 3.89 -5.31 20.77
C GLU A 193 2.80 -6.23 21.33
N LEU A 194 2.31 -7.19 20.54
CA LEU A 194 1.11 -7.97 20.87
C LEU A 194 1.33 -9.49 20.86
N GLN A 195 2.40 -9.98 20.23
CA GLN A 195 2.65 -11.42 20.00
C GLN A 195 1.39 -12.18 19.52
N PRO A 196 0.73 -11.73 18.44
CA PRO A 196 -0.57 -12.25 18.05
C PRO A 196 -0.47 -13.67 17.49
N PHE A 197 -1.55 -14.44 17.64
CA PHE A 197 -1.77 -15.65 16.86
C PHE A 197 -2.17 -15.32 15.42
N THR A 198 -1.98 -16.25 14.48
CA THR A 198 -2.36 -16.13 13.05
C THR A 198 -3.73 -15.47 12.84
N THR A 199 -4.76 -15.93 13.56
CA THR A 199 -6.12 -15.38 13.44
C THR A 199 -6.20 -13.92 13.87
N ALA A 200 -5.49 -13.50 14.91
CA ALA A 200 -5.45 -12.12 15.34
C ALA A 200 -4.59 -11.25 14.42
N LEU A 201 -3.44 -11.76 13.97
CA LEU A 201 -2.54 -11.06 13.04
C LEU A 201 -3.26 -10.68 11.74
N ASN A 202 -4.03 -11.61 11.17
CA ASN A 202 -4.86 -11.35 9.98
C ASN A 202 -5.75 -10.10 10.14
N LYS A 203 -6.26 -9.86 11.35
CA LYS A 203 -7.23 -8.78 11.66
C LYS A 203 -6.50 -7.48 11.92
N LEU A 204 -5.37 -7.55 12.64
CA LEU A 204 -4.49 -6.40 12.85
C LEU A 204 -3.98 -5.83 11.52
N LEU A 205 -3.58 -6.70 10.59
CA LEU A 205 -3.18 -6.29 9.24
C LEU A 205 -4.34 -5.64 8.47
N PHE A 206 -5.51 -6.27 8.47
CA PHE A 206 -6.73 -5.72 7.84
C PHE A 206 -7.06 -4.32 8.39
N TYR A 207 -7.14 -4.16 9.71
CA TYR A 207 -7.44 -2.88 10.33
C TYR A 207 -6.35 -1.84 10.03
N ALA A 208 -5.07 -2.18 10.14
CA ALA A 208 -3.99 -1.22 9.83
C ALA A 208 -4.05 -0.70 8.39
N ASP A 209 -4.24 -1.60 7.42
CA ASP A 209 -4.32 -1.21 6.02
C ASP A 209 -5.58 -0.39 5.70
N PHE A 210 -6.73 -0.82 6.19
CA PHE A 210 -8.00 -0.14 5.90
C PHE A 210 -8.09 1.20 6.65
N SER A 211 -7.61 1.30 7.89
CA SER A 211 -7.50 2.58 8.61
C SER A 211 -6.55 3.55 7.93
N HIS A 212 -5.44 3.06 7.37
CA HIS A 212 -4.51 3.92 6.64
C HIS A 212 -5.17 4.41 5.34
N TYR A 213 -5.83 3.52 4.61
CA TYR A 213 -6.55 3.89 3.40
C TYR A 213 -7.67 4.90 3.69
N LYS A 214 -8.45 4.71 4.76
CA LYS A 214 -9.51 5.64 5.19
C LYS A 214 -9.01 7.07 5.34
N LYS A 215 -7.76 7.23 5.80
CA LYS A 215 -7.13 8.55 6.06
C LYS A 215 -6.37 9.11 4.85
N PHE A 216 -5.71 8.25 4.07
CA PHE A 216 -4.72 8.68 3.07
C PHE A 216 -5.01 8.19 1.64
N GLY A 217 -6.10 7.45 1.42
CA GLY A 217 -6.48 6.92 0.11
C GLY A 217 -5.58 5.80 -0.43
N LYS A 218 -4.65 5.30 0.38
CA LYS A 218 -3.72 4.21 0.06
C LYS A 218 -3.49 3.27 1.25
N SER A 219 -3.22 2.00 1.00
CA SER A 219 -2.86 1.02 2.05
C SER A 219 -1.42 1.19 2.52
N ILE A 220 -1.04 0.49 3.60
CA ILE A 220 0.35 0.41 4.05
C ILE A 220 1.08 -0.69 3.29
N SER A 221 0.44 -1.86 3.14
CA SER A 221 1.11 -3.10 2.74
C SER A 221 1.00 -3.43 1.26
N GLY A 222 -0.09 -3.02 0.59
CA GLY A 222 -0.47 -3.54 -0.73
C GLY A 222 -1.10 -4.94 -0.72
N LEU A 223 -1.52 -5.46 0.44
CA LEU A 223 -2.18 -6.77 0.53
C LEU A 223 -3.62 -6.73 0.02
N THR A 224 -4.05 -7.82 -0.61
CA THR A 224 -5.46 -8.05 -0.91
C THR A 224 -6.09 -8.95 0.14
N TYR A 225 -7.25 -8.53 0.65
CA TYR A 225 -8.00 -9.23 1.67
C TYR A 225 -9.22 -9.91 1.07
N LYS A 226 -9.62 -11.05 1.64
CA LYS A 226 -10.89 -11.71 1.35
C LYS A 226 -11.67 -11.97 2.62
N ALA A 227 -12.99 -11.97 2.53
CA ALA A 227 -13.82 -12.39 3.65
C ALA A 227 -13.73 -13.92 3.83
N PHE A 228 -13.48 -14.36 5.06
CA PHE A 228 -13.33 -15.77 5.38
C PHE A 228 -14.07 -16.12 6.68
N GLN A 229 -14.16 -17.41 7.04
CA GLN A 229 -14.99 -17.88 8.17
C GLN A 229 -14.71 -17.13 9.47
N MET A 230 -13.43 -16.94 9.81
CA MET A 230 -13.00 -16.25 11.04
C MET A 230 -12.77 -14.75 10.85
N GLY A 231 -13.38 -14.12 9.86
CA GLY A 231 -13.19 -12.69 9.54
C GLY A 231 -12.32 -12.46 8.30
N PRO A 232 -11.99 -11.19 7.97
CA PRO A 232 -11.13 -10.87 6.84
C PRO A 232 -9.72 -11.44 7.01
N VAL A 233 -9.11 -11.88 5.92
CA VAL A 233 -7.73 -12.43 5.89
C VAL A 233 -7.01 -12.01 4.61
N PRO A 234 -5.68 -11.83 4.62
CA PRO A 234 -4.91 -11.73 3.39
C PRO A 234 -5.13 -12.97 2.50
N THR A 235 -5.26 -12.78 1.19
CA THR A 235 -5.78 -13.81 0.28
C THR A 235 -4.94 -15.09 0.24
N ASN A 236 -3.62 -14.97 0.42
CA ASN A 236 -2.65 -16.07 0.51
C ASN A 236 -1.80 -15.97 1.80
N TYR A 237 -2.46 -15.72 2.95
CA TYR A 237 -1.75 -15.45 4.20
C TYR A 237 -0.77 -16.55 4.63
N ALA A 238 -1.04 -17.82 4.35
CA ALA A 238 -0.14 -18.92 4.73
C ALA A 238 1.20 -18.87 3.98
N GLY A 239 1.16 -18.73 2.65
CA GLY A 239 2.38 -18.57 1.84
C GLY A 239 3.13 -17.29 2.21
N LEU A 240 2.39 -16.20 2.42
CA LEU A 240 2.94 -14.92 2.86
C LEU A 240 3.71 -15.06 4.18
N TYR A 241 3.09 -15.62 5.22
CA TYR A 241 3.72 -15.74 6.53
C TYR A 241 4.95 -16.65 6.51
N ASN A 242 4.91 -17.74 5.74
CA ASN A 242 6.09 -18.58 5.53
C ASN A 242 7.25 -17.78 4.91
N GLN A 243 6.98 -16.95 3.90
CA GLN A 243 8.02 -16.10 3.30
C GLN A 243 8.56 -15.07 4.31
N ILE A 244 7.69 -14.42 5.09
CA ILE A 244 8.09 -13.43 6.10
C ILE A 244 8.94 -14.04 7.20
N VAL A 245 8.63 -15.27 7.64
CA VAL A 245 9.43 -16.04 8.60
C VAL A 245 10.77 -16.44 8.00
N ASN A 246 10.79 -16.97 6.78
CA ASN A 246 12.02 -17.37 6.09
C ASN A 246 12.96 -16.18 5.82
N ASN A 247 12.40 -14.99 5.60
CA ASN A 247 13.14 -13.75 5.45
C ASN A 247 13.64 -13.17 6.80
N GLY A 248 13.32 -13.80 7.92
CA GLY A 248 13.84 -13.43 9.23
C GLY A 248 13.16 -12.22 9.89
N TYR A 249 11.99 -11.78 9.42
CA TYR A 249 11.27 -10.66 10.06
C TYR A 249 10.75 -11.02 11.45
N VAL A 250 10.29 -12.27 11.61
CA VAL A 250 9.66 -12.82 12.82
C VAL A 250 9.92 -14.31 12.93
N GLN A 251 9.74 -14.86 14.12
CA GLN A 251 9.66 -16.29 14.38
C GLN A 251 8.23 -16.69 14.75
N VAL A 252 7.89 -17.95 14.52
CA VAL A 252 6.62 -18.54 14.94
C VAL A 252 6.90 -19.56 16.04
N CYS A 253 6.13 -19.49 17.12
CA CYS A 253 6.12 -20.46 18.20
C CYS A 253 4.76 -21.16 18.22
N GLU A 254 4.75 -22.48 18.04
CA GLU A 254 3.55 -23.29 18.17
C GLU A 254 3.14 -23.39 19.64
N VAL A 255 1.87 -23.14 19.91
CA VAL A 255 1.30 -23.23 21.26
C VAL A 255 0.15 -24.23 21.23
N ASP A 256 0.30 -25.28 22.02
CA ASP A 256 -0.71 -26.32 22.17
C ASP A 256 -1.77 -25.90 23.20
N PHE A 257 -3.03 -25.91 22.78
CA PHE A 257 -4.21 -25.65 23.61
C PHE A 257 -4.98 -26.94 23.95
N GLY A 258 -4.40 -28.10 23.68
CA GLY A 258 -4.99 -29.44 23.84
C GLY A 258 -5.80 -29.84 22.62
N ASP A 259 -6.86 -29.09 22.30
CA ASP A 259 -7.77 -29.40 21.19
C ASP A 259 -7.27 -28.88 19.83
N PHE A 260 -6.37 -27.90 19.84
CA PHE A 260 -5.76 -27.33 18.65
C PHE A 260 -4.39 -26.71 18.95
N ILE A 261 -3.58 -26.56 17.90
CA ILE A 261 -2.30 -25.85 17.93
C ILE A 261 -2.48 -24.47 17.31
N GLY A 262 -1.94 -23.44 17.95
CA GLY A 262 -1.94 -22.07 17.46
C GLY A 262 -0.53 -21.53 17.21
N ASP A 263 -0.33 -20.93 16.04
CA ASP A 263 0.93 -20.27 15.67
C ASP A 263 1.00 -18.86 16.24
N ARG A 264 1.94 -18.62 17.16
CA ARG A 264 2.17 -17.30 17.77
C ARG A 264 3.38 -16.61 17.14
N PHE A 265 3.18 -15.40 16.64
CA PHE A 265 4.25 -14.60 16.04
C PHE A 265 5.03 -13.83 17.12
N GLN A 266 6.35 -13.87 17.04
CA GLN A 266 7.25 -13.16 17.95
C GLN A 266 8.42 -12.56 17.18
N THR A 267 9.02 -11.50 17.71
CA THR A 267 10.22 -10.92 17.10
C THR A 267 11.46 -11.73 17.42
N LEU A 268 12.31 -11.93 16.42
CA LEU A 268 13.73 -12.19 16.64
C LEU A 268 14.35 -10.92 17.26
N ARG A 269 15.40 -11.04 18.08
CA ARG A 269 16.08 -9.91 18.76
C ARG A 269 16.19 -8.65 17.88
N GLU A 270 16.20 -7.47 18.51
CA GLU A 270 16.27 -6.14 17.86
C GLU A 270 17.13 -6.16 16.59
N ALA A 271 16.48 -6.29 15.43
CA ALA A 271 17.15 -6.19 14.15
C ALA A 271 17.45 -4.70 13.92
N ALA A 272 18.71 -4.37 13.71
CA ALA A 272 19.13 -3.06 13.25
C ALA A 272 18.79 -2.95 11.76
N GLU A 273 17.53 -2.64 11.43
CA GLU A 273 17.10 -2.48 10.04
C GLU A 273 16.46 -1.12 9.77
N GLU A 274 16.72 -0.64 8.56
CA GLU A 274 16.20 0.60 8.03
C GLU A 274 14.68 0.52 7.85
N ILE A 275 13.95 1.24 8.72
CA ILE A 275 12.49 1.30 8.72
C ILE A 275 12.00 1.83 7.37
N THR A 276 11.29 0.99 6.62
CA THR A 276 10.75 1.34 5.29
C THR A 276 9.36 1.99 5.36
N LEU A 277 8.76 1.99 6.55
CA LEU A 277 7.46 2.58 6.83
C LEU A 277 7.60 4.09 7.12
N THR A 278 6.70 4.89 6.58
CA THR A 278 6.66 6.33 6.84
C THR A 278 6.16 6.62 8.26
N PRO A 279 6.43 7.81 8.82
CA PRO A 279 5.89 8.20 10.14
C PRO A 279 4.37 8.09 10.25
N GLN A 280 3.63 8.39 9.18
CA GLN A 280 2.16 8.28 9.13
C GLN A 280 1.68 6.83 9.16
N GLU A 281 2.42 5.93 8.51
CA GLU A 281 2.13 4.49 8.49
C GLU A 281 2.39 3.88 9.87
N LEU A 282 3.54 4.20 10.49
CA LEU A 282 3.86 3.79 11.86
C LEU A 282 2.84 4.32 12.86
N GLN A 283 2.41 5.58 12.74
CA GLN A 283 1.36 6.15 13.59
C GLN A 283 0.05 5.38 13.45
N THR A 284 -0.30 4.92 12.24
CA THR A 284 -1.50 4.12 12.01
C THR A 284 -1.38 2.75 12.67
N ILE A 285 -0.24 2.07 12.50
CA ILE A 285 0.02 0.76 13.12
C ILE A 285 0.02 0.88 14.65
N ALA A 286 0.63 1.93 15.20
CA ALA A 286 0.64 2.18 16.64
C ALA A 286 -0.78 2.43 17.19
N ALA A 287 -1.61 3.20 16.48
CA ALA A 287 -3.00 3.44 16.87
C ALA A 287 -3.83 2.14 16.89
N ILE A 288 -3.69 1.29 15.88
CA ILE A 288 -4.34 -0.03 15.82
C ILE A 288 -3.83 -0.94 16.95
N THR A 289 -2.52 -0.92 17.19
CA THR A 289 -1.91 -1.70 18.27
C THR A 289 -2.48 -1.32 19.63
N GLU A 290 -2.57 -0.04 19.93
CA GLU A 290 -3.11 0.45 21.19
C GLU A 290 -4.61 0.15 21.32
N LYS A 291 -5.38 0.34 20.24
CA LYS A 291 -6.83 0.05 20.22
C LYS A 291 -7.14 -1.41 20.56
N PHE A 292 -6.36 -2.35 20.04
CA PHE A 292 -6.60 -3.78 20.23
C PHE A 292 -5.74 -4.40 21.33
N LYS A 293 -5.02 -3.59 22.11
CA LYS A 293 -4.21 -4.06 23.22
C LYS A 293 -5.09 -4.71 24.29
N GLY A 294 -4.74 -5.93 24.69
CA GLY A 294 -5.51 -6.69 25.67
C GLY A 294 -6.83 -7.27 25.15
N ILE A 295 -7.19 -7.05 23.89
CA ILE A 295 -8.35 -7.68 23.26
C ILE A 295 -7.98 -9.11 22.87
N SER A 296 -8.81 -10.08 23.28
CA SER A 296 -8.60 -11.49 22.94
C SER A 296 -8.88 -11.77 21.45
N THR A 297 -8.31 -12.86 20.92
CA THR A 297 -8.52 -13.25 19.51
C THR A 297 -10.00 -13.47 19.19
N SER A 298 -10.78 -14.06 20.11
CA SER A 298 -12.22 -14.28 19.90
C SER A 298 -13.00 -12.97 19.84
N GLN A 299 -12.67 -11.99 20.70
CA GLN A 299 -13.26 -10.65 20.64
C GLN A 299 -12.91 -9.95 19.32
N LEU A 300 -11.65 -10.02 18.88
CA LEU A 300 -11.22 -9.41 17.62
C LEU A 300 -11.94 -10.01 16.40
N VAL A 301 -12.16 -11.33 16.41
CA VAL A 301 -12.97 -12.02 15.39
C VAL A 301 -14.40 -11.47 15.39
N ARG A 302 -15.03 -11.36 16.57
CA ARG A 302 -16.39 -10.81 16.69
C ARG A 302 -16.49 -9.39 16.13
N LEU A 303 -15.55 -8.50 16.50
CA LEU A 303 -15.51 -7.13 15.98
C LEU A 303 -15.38 -7.12 14.46
N SER A 304 -14.50 -7.96 13.90
CA SER A 304 -14.33 -8.05 12.44
C SER A 304 -15.55 -8.57 11.69
N HIS A 305 -16.44 -9.33 12.36
CA HIS A 305 -17.70 -9.80 11.79
C HIS A 305 -18.80 -8.73 11.79
N GLU A 306 -18.61 -7.62 12.51
CA GLU A 306 -19.54 -6.48 12.53
C GLU A 306 -19.27 -5.49 11.39
N GLU A 307 -18.15 -5.63 10.67
CA GLU A 307 -17.74 -4.76 9.56
C GLU A 307 -18.47 -5.13 8.24
N SER A 308 -18.93 -4.12 7.49
CA SER A 308 -19.58 -4.33 6.17
C SER A 308 -18.66 -5.06 5.20
N ALA A 309 -17.36 -4.75 5.25
CA ALA A 309 -16.30 -5.46 4.54
C ALA A 309 -16.40 -6.99 4.63
N TRP A 310 -16.72 -7.53 5.82
CA TRP A 310 -16.86 -8.97 6.01
C TRP A 310 -18.27 -9.46 5.69
N MET A 311 -19.30 -8.80 6.25
CA MET A 311 -20.70 -9.24 6.15
C MET A 311 -21.15 -9.38 4.69
N GLU A 312 -20.77 -8.44 3.83
CA GLU A 312 -21.22 -8.42 2.43
C GLU A 312 -20.41 -9.34 1.51
N ASN A 313 -19.25 -9.83 1.96
CA ASN A 313 -18.31 -10.59 1.13
C ASN A 313 -18.14 -12.06 1.56
N VAL A 314 -18.58 -12.43 2.78
CA VAL A 314 -18.29 -13.76 3.36
C VAL A 314 -18.94 -14.91 2.61
N GLU A 315 -20.17 -14.76 2.11
CA GLU A 315 -20.89 -15.83 1.41
C GLU A 315 -20.15 -16.35 0.19
N LYS A 316 -19.53 -15.42 -0.57
CA LYS A 316 -18.76 -15.73 -1.79
C LYS A 316 -17.26 -15.86 -1.52
N ARG A 317 -16.81 -15.62 -0.28
CA ARG A 317 -15.40 -15.46 0.09
C ARG A 317 -14.67 -14.48 -0.85
N ALA A 318 -15.37 -13.40 -1.21
CA ALA A 318 -14.91 -12.44 -2.21
C ALA A 318 -13.74 -11.59 -1.69
N GLU A 319 -12.95 -11.05 -2.63
CA GLU A 319 -11.97 -10.00 -2.34
C GLU A 319 -12.69 -8.75 -1.83
N ILE A 320 -12.12 -8.11 -0.82
CA ILE A 320 -12.71 -6.97 -0.12
C ILE A 320 -12.16 -5.69 -0.75
N SER A 321 -13.05 -4.86 -1.29
CA SER A 321 -12.71 -3.51 -1.74
C SER A 321 -12.25 -2.63 -0.58
N TYR A 322 -11.19 -1.86 -0.77
CA TYR A 322 -10.78 -0.87 0.24
C TYR A 322 -11.79 0.28 0.42
N GLU A 323 -12.81 0.42 -0.43
CA GLU A 323 -13.88 1.42 -0.20
C GLU A 323 -14.65 1.16 1.11
N TYR A 324 -14.73 -0.10 1.56
CA TYR A 324 -15.31 -0.44 2.87
C TYR A 324 -14.55 0.21 4.05
N SER A 325 -13.32 0.66 3.85
CA SER A 325 -12.55 1.40 4.88
C SER A 325 -13.30 2.63 5.39
N PHE A 326 -14.08 3.29 4.53
CA PHE A 326 -14.80 4.50 4.90
C PHE A 326 -15.96 4.20 5.86
N GLU A 327 -16.40 2.94 5.94
CA GLU A 327 -17.47 2.46 6.81
C GLU A 327 -16.98 1.70 8.04
N LEU A 328 -15.66 1.58 8.22
CA LEU A 328 -15.08 0.88 9.36
C LEU A 328 -15.66 1.41 10.68
N LYS A 329 -16.15 0.47 11.49
CA LYS A 329 -16.73 0.74 12.82
C LYS A 329 -15.67 0.68 13.90
N HIS A 330 -14.71 -0.23 13.77
CA HIS A 330 -13.76 -0.57 14.82
C HIS A 330 -12.32 -0.19 14.50
N ASP A 331 -12.06 1.06 14.09
CA ASP A 331 -10.72 1.50 13.63
C ASP A 331 -10.02 2.66 14.37
#